data_AF-A0A835M269-F1
#
_entry.id   AF-A0A835M269-F1
#
_cell.length_a   1.000
_cell.length_b   1.000
_cell.length_c   1.000
_cell.angle_alpha   90.00
_cell.angle_beta   90.00
_cell.angle_gamma   90.00
#
_symmetry.space_group_name_H-M   'P 1'
#
loop_
_entity.id
_entity.type
_entity.pdbx_description
1 polymer ?
#
loop_
_entity_poly.entity_id
_entity_poly.type
_entity_poly.pdbx_seq_one_letter_code
_entity_poly.pdbx_strand_id
1 'polypeptide(L)'
;MMFAKEIRNIVAFEGSDRFERHESFAEWRKLMVNNGFRNMGIGDREMLQSRMLLKMYSCEKYSLVKQGEDGAGLTLCWQEQPLYTVSAWTPIDVAGSSSSVSQP
;
A
#
# COMPACT_ATOMS: atom_id res chain seq x y z
N MET A 1 -23.20 5.23 2.57
CA MET A 1 -23.25 3.86 2.00
C MET A 1 -22.06 3.65 1.07
N MET A 2 -20.84 3.53 1.61
CA MET A 2 -19.64 3.27 0.80
C MET A 2 -19.53 1.77 0.48
N PHE A 3 -19.40 0.92 1.50
CA PHE A 3 -19.27 -0.53 1.34
C PHE A 3 -20.41 -1.20 0.57
N ALA A 4 -21.66 -0.74 0.72
CA ALA A 4 -22.77 -1.31 -0.03
C ALA A 4 -22.63 -1.14 -1.56
N LYS A 5 -21.99 -0.05 -2.01
CA LYS A 5 -21.72 0.19 -3.43
C LYS A 5 -20.56 -0.67 -3.91
N GLU A 6 -19.50 -0.78 -3.12
CA GLU A 6 -18.35 -1.64 -3.42
C GLU A 6 -18.77 -3.12 -3.52
N ILE A 7 -19.49 -3.63 -2.53
CA ILE A 7 -20.00 -5.01 -2.52
C ILE A 7 -20.87 -5.26 -3.76
N ARG A 8 -21.75 -4.32 -4.12
CA ARG A 8 -22.56 -4.45 -5.33
C ARG A 8 -21.70 -4.51 -6.59
N ASN A 9 -20.68 -3.66 -6.71
CA ASN A 9 -19.82 -3.68 -7.89
C ASN A 9 -19.01 -4.98 -7.99
N ILE A 10 -18.51 -5.49 -6.85
CA ILE A 10 -17.76 -6.75 -6.79
C ILE A 10 -18.62 -7.94 -7.20
N VAL A 11 -19.88 -8.00 -6.73
CA VAL A 11 -20.74 -9.20 -6.88
C VAL A 11 -21.61 -9.17 -8.13
N ALA A 12 -22.13 -8.00 -8.52
CA ALA A 12 -23.19 -7.92 -9.52
C ALA A 12 -22.72 -7.43 -10.90
N PHE A 13 -21.54 -6.81 -11.01
CA PHE A 13 -21.07 -6.23 -12.26
C PHE A 13 -19.97 -7.14 -12.83
N GLU A 14 -19.79 -7.14 -14.15
CA GLU A 14 -18.80 -7.99 -14.84
C GLU A 14 -18.02 -7.23 -15.89
N GLY A 15 -16.94 -7.85 -16.40
CA GLY A 15 -16.12 -7.25 -17.45
C GLY A 15 -15.59 -5.87 -17.07
N SER A 16 -15.75 -4.90 -17.98
CA SER A 16 -15.36 -3.49 -17.75
C SER A 16 -16.25 -2.76 -16.73
N ASP A 17 -17.47 -3.25 -16.47
CA ASP A 17 -18.39 -2.60 -15.55
C ASP A 17 -17.99 -2.88 -14.08
N ARG A 18 -17.28 -4.00 -13.83
CA ARG A 18 -16.66 -4.26 -12.54
C ARG A 18 -15.32 -3.55 -12.41
N PHE A 19 -15.30 -2.46 -11.65
CA PHE A 19 -14.11 -1.64 -11.40
C PHE A 19 -13.50 -1.88 -10.01
N GLU A 20 -14.26 -2.39 -9.04
CA GLU A 20 -13.74 -2.81 -7.74
C GLU A 20 -13.05 -4.17 -7.87
N ARG A 21 -11.72 -4.15 -7.95
CA ARG A 21 -10.85 -5.31 -8.17
C ARG A 21 -9.65 -5.24 -7.23
N HIS A 22 -9.92 -5.36 -5.94
CA HIS A 22 -8.87 -5.39 -4.92
C HIS A 22 -7.95 -6.59 -5.12
N GLU A 23 -6.65 -6.33 -5.16
CA GLU A 23 -5.61 -7.34 -5.27
C GLU A 23 -4.75 -7.36 -4.02
N SER A 24 -4.10 -8.50 -3.76
CA SER A 24 -3.19 -8.62 -2.62
C SER A 24 -1.96 -7.71 -2.78
N PHE A 25 -1.33 -7.33 -1.66
CA PHE A 25 -0.08 -6.57 -1.73
C PHE A 25 1.03 -7.31 -2.49
N ALA A 26 1.05 -8.65 -2.43
CA ALA A 26 2.02 -9.45 -3.17
C ALA A 26 1.88 -9.27 -4.69
N GLU A 27 0.65 -9.22 -5.21
CA GLU A 27 0.40 -8.98 -6.63
C GLU A 27 0.73 -7.55 -7.03
N TRP A 28 0.37 -6.56 -6.20
CA TRP A 28 0.79 -5.18 -6.41
C TRP A 28 2.32 -5.04 -6.41
N ARG A 29 3.03 -5.70 -5.50
CA ARG A 29 4.49 -5.69 -5.43
C ARG A 29 5.12 -6.26 -6.70
N LYS A 30 4.62 -7.40 -7.19
CA LYS A 30 5.06 -7.98 -8.47
C LYS A 30 4.81 -7.00 -9.62
N LEU A 31 3.62 -6.42 -9.70
CA LEU A 31 3.26 -5.47 -10.76
C LEU A 31 4.16 -4.24 -10.76
N MET A 32 4.39 -3.63 -9.61
CA MET A 32 5.25 -2.45 -9.48
C MET A 32 6.69 -2.76 -9.89
N VAL A 33 7.26 -3.88 -9.42
CA VAL A 33 8.62 -4.30 -9.79
C VAL A 33 8.74 -4.58 -11.28
N ASN A 34 7.78 -5.32 -11.86
CA ASN A 34 7.77 -5.64 -13.29
C ASN A 34 7.66 -4.39 -14.18
N ASN A 35 7.11 -3.29 -13.65
CA ASN A 35 6.98 -2.01 -14.36
C ASN A 35 8.10 -1.01 -13.99
N GLY A 36 9.23 -1.50 -13.46
CA GLY A 36 10.43 -0.67 -13.28
C GLY A 36 10.41 0.21 -12.03
N PHE A 37 9.61 -0.14 -11.01
CA PHE A 37 9.65 0.54 -9.72
C PHE A 37 10.43 -0.27 -8.68
N ARG A 38 11.17 0.44 -7.83
CA ARG A 38 11.82 -0.12 -6.65
C ARG A 38 11.05 0.30 -5.41
N ASN A 39 10.79 -0.67 -4.54
CA ASN A 39 10.20 -0.40 -3.23
C ASN A 39 11.21 0.34 -2.34
N MET A 40 10.74 1.35 -1.60
CA MET A 40 11.56 2.17 -0.71
C MET A 40 11.56 1.69 0.75
N GLY A 41 10.72 0.71 1.08
CA GLY A 41 10.49 0.24 2.44
C GLY A 41 9.72 1.24 3.29
N ILE A 42 9.30 0.79 4.47
CA ILE A 42 8.71 1.60 5.53
C ILE A 42 9.69 1.59 6.71
N GLY A 43 10.23 2.76 7.04
CA GLY A 43 11.16 2.93 8.13
C GLY A 43 10.50 2.85 9.50
N ASP A 44 11.34 2.78 10.54
CA ASP A 44 10.88 2.69 11.92
C ASP A 44 10.18 3.96 12.41
N ARG A 45 10.55 5.12 11.84
CA ARG A 45 9.91 6.40 12.13
C ARG A 45 8.46 6.39 11.65
N GLU A 46 8.23 6.03 10.40
CA GLU A 46 6.90 5.97 9.79
C GLU A 46 6.02 4.95 10.52
N MET A 47 6.61 3.81 10.89
CA MET A 47 5.94 2.79 11.71
C MET A 47 5.56 3.31 13.10
N LEU A 48 6.46 4.03 13.78
CA LEU A 48 6.18 4.60 15.10
C LEU A 48 5.05 5.63 15.04
N GLN A 49 5.09 6.54 14.06
CA GLN A 49 4.06 7.55 13.86
C GLN A 49 2.70 6.89 13.57
N SER A 50 2.67 5.87 12.71
CA SER A 50 1.45 5.13 12.39
C SER A 50 0.85 4.45 13.62
N ARG A 51 1.69 3.84 14.49
CA ARG A 51 1.22 3.27 15.76
C ARG A 51 0.68 4.31 16.73
N MET A 52 1.29 5.51 16.79
CA MET A 52 0.77 6.61 17.62
C MET A 52 -0.63 7.02 17.17
N LEU A 53 -0.85 7.13 15.85
CA LEU A 53 -2.17 7.44 15.30
C LEU A 53 -3.22 6.41 15.72
N LEU A 54 -2.95 5.10 15.60
CA LEU A 54 -3.92 4.08 16.05
C LEU A 54 -4.28 4.24 17.54
N LYS A 55 -3.31 4.55 18.40
CA LYS A 55 -3.54 4.75 19.84
C LYS A 55 -4.42 5.97 20.13
N MET A 56 -4.32 7.02 19.31
CA MET A 56 -5.10 8.25 19.51
C MET A 56 -6.59 8.08 19.25
N TYR A 57 -6.99 7.10 18.41
CA TYR A 57 -8.38 6.95 17.94
C TYR A 57 -9.18 5.82 18.63
N SER A 58 -8.81 5.38 19.84
CA SER A 58 -9.48 4.26 20.56
C SER A 58 -9.71 3.02 19.68
N CYS A 59 -8.75 2.73 18.79
CA CYS A 59 -8.84 1.70 17.77
C CYS A 59 -8.27 0.37 18.26
N GLU A 60 -8.72 -0.13 19.43
CA GLU A 60 -8.13 -1.30 20.11
C GLU A 60 -8.12 -2.59 19.28
N LYS A 61 -9.07 -2.70 18.34
CA LYS A 61 -9.16 -3.86 17.44
C LYS A 61 -8.30 -3.71 16.20
N TYR A 62 -7.74 -2.53 15.94
CA TYR A 62 -6.86 -2.31 14.80
C TYR A 62 -5.41 -2.56 15.18
N SER A 63 -4.66 -3.13 14.25
CA SER A 63 -3.23 -3.36 14.40
C SER A 63 -2.49 -3.03 13.10
N LEU A 64 -1.17 -2.91 13.21
CA LEU A 64 -0.29 -2.62 12.09
C LEU A 64 0.74 -3.73 11.96
N VAL A 65 0.86 -4.28 10.74
CA VAL A 65 1.78 -5.38 10.41
C VAL A 65 2.73 -4.93 9.31
N LYS A 66 4.05 -5.06 9.54
CA LYS A 66 5.05 -4.83 8.48
C LYS A 66 4.99 -6.00 7.48
N GLN A 67 5.02 -5.69 6.20
CA GLN A 67 5.05 -6.66 5.11
C GLN A 67 6.49 -6.91 4.66
N GLY A 68 6.88 -8.18 4.56
CA GLY A 68 8.23 -8.58 4.20
C GLY A 68 9.28 -8.30 5.29
N GLU A 69 10.42 -9.00 5.21
CA GLU A 69 11.55 -8.79 6.12
C GLU A 69 12.21 -7.42 5.93
N ASP A 70 12.08 -6.86 4.72
CA ASP A 70 12.56 -5.53 4.32
C ASP A 70 11.59 -4.39 4.71
N GLY A 71 10.43 -4.72 5.30
CA GLY A 71 9.40 -3.73 5.57
C GLY A 71 8.84 -3.08 4.30
N ALA A 72 8.71 -3.85 3.20
CA ALA A 72 8.22 -3.37 1.91
C ALA A 72 6.85 -2.66 1.95
N GLY A 73 6.07 -2.86 3.01
CA GLY A 73 4.81 -2.18 3.22
C GLY A 73 4.33 -2.26 4.66
N LEU A 74 3.24 -1.54 4.94
CA LEU A 74 2.57 -1.50 6.22
C LEU A 74 1.09 -1.80 6.02
N THR A 75 0.61 -2.88 6.64
CA THR A 75 -0.79 -3.30 6.54
C THR A 75 -1.56 -2.95 7.81
N LEU A 76 -2.68 -2.26 7.63
CA LEU A 76 -3.69 -2.07 8.65
C LEU A 76 -4.56 -3.32 8.72
N CYS A 77 -4.69 -3.89 9.92
CA CYS A 77 -5.55 -5.04 10.17
C CYS A 77 -6.63 -4.68 11.19
N TRP A 78 -7.77 -5.37 11.12
CA TRP A 78 -8.80 -5.37 12.16
C TRP A 78 -8.96 -6.79 12.70
N GLN A 79 -8.66 -7.03 13.98
CA GLN A 79 -8.66 -8.36 14.59
C GLN A 79 -7.92 -9.39 13.72
N GLU A 80 -6.69 -9.07 13.34
CA GLU A 80 -5.82 -9.90 12.47
C GLU A 80 -6.28 -10.00 11.01
N GLN A 81 -7.47 -9.53 10.65
CA GLN A 81 -7.92 -9.44 9.26
C GLN A 81 -7.23 -8.27 8.55
N PRO A 82 -6.38 -8.50 7.54
CA PRO A 82 -5.78 -7.43 6.76
C PRO A 82 -6.85 -6.67 5.97
N LEU A 83 -6.76 -5.33 6.00
CA LEU A 83 -7.69 -4.42 5.33
C LEU A 83 -7.00 -3.65 4.20
N TYR A 84 -5.99 -2.84 4.54
CA TYR A 84 -5.32 -1.95 3.59
C TYR A 84 -3.81 -2.03 3.78
N THR A 85 -3.06 -1.93 2.68
CA THR A 85 -1.59 -1.88 2.72
C THR A 85 -1.08 -0.60 2.09
N VAL A 86 -0.17 0.08 2.79
CA VAL A 86 0.54 1.26 2.32
C VAL A 86 1.98 0.87 2.01
N SER A 87 2.51 1.32 0.87
CA SER A 87 3.88 1.05 0.44
C SER A 87 4.42 2.25 -0.34
N ALA A 88 5.75 2.41 -0.34
CA ALA A 88 6.44 3.52 -1.01
C ALA A 88 7.31 2.99 -2.14
N TRP A 89 7.31 3.70 -3.28
CA TRP A 89 7.95 3.27 -4.52
C TRP A 89 8.65 4.44 -5.19
N THR A 90 9.76 4.15 -5.87
CA THR A 90 10.46 5.09 -6.75
C THR A 90 10.69 4.43 -8.12
N PRO A 91 10.65 5.18 -9.23
CA PRO A 91 11.17 4.67 -10.49
C PRO A 91 12.62 4.19 -10.31
N ILE A 92 12.97 3.10 -10.98
CA ILE A 92 14.36 2.72 -11.17
C ILE A 92 14.88 3.63 -12.28
N ASP A 93 15.86 4.48 -11.97
CA ASP A 93 16.54 5.25 -13.00
C ASP A 93 17.20 4.26 -13.98
N VAL A 94 16.61 4.12 -15.16
CA VAL A 94 17.28 3.50 -16.30
C VAL A 94 18.34 4.51 -16.70
N ALA A 95 19.55 4.38 -16.14
CA ALA A 95 20.67 5.24 -16.44
C ALA A 95 20.83 5.35 -17.97
N GLY A 96 20.42 6.52 -18.47
CA GLY A 96 20.23 6.78 -19.90
C GLY A 96 19.62 8.15 -20.23
N SER A 97 19.49 9.09 -19.28
CA SER A 97 19.49 10.52 -19.62
C SER A 97 19.93 11.33 -18.41
N SER A 98 21.08 11.98 -18.55
CA SER A 98 21.70 12.85 -17.55
C SER A 98 21.03 14.23 -17.57
N SER A 99 20.80 14.84 -16.42
CA SER A 99 21.57 16.03 -16.04
C SER A 99 21.19 16.53 -14.65
N SER A 100 22.24 16.73 -13.86
CA SER A 100 22.28 17.49 -12.62
C SER A 100 21.69 18.89 -12.80
N VAL A 101 20.72 19.24 -11.95
CA VAL A 101 20.47 20.64 -11.59
C VAL A 101 20.47 20.73 -10.07
N SER A 102 21.61 21.15 -9.54
CA SER A 102 21.69 21.75 -8.21
C SER A 102 21.39 23.22 -8.36
N GLN A 103 20.44 23.78 -7.61
CA GLN A 103 20.38 25.21 -7.29
C GLN A 103 19.20 25.54 -6.36
N PRO A 104 19.24 26.68 -5.64
CA PRO A 104 20.35 27.37 -4.98
C PRO A 104 20.30 27.22 -3.44
#